data_AF-A0AAU8AFC5-F1
#
_entry.id   AF-A0AAU8AFC5-F1
#
_cell.length_a   1.000
_cell.length_b   1.000
_cell.length_c   1.000
_cell.angle_alpha   90.00
_cell.angle_beta   90.00
_cell.angle_gamma   90.00
#
_symmetry.space_group_name_H-M   'P 1'
#
loop_
_entity.id
_entity.type
_entity.pdbx_description
1 polymer ?
#
loop_
_entity_poly.entity_id
_entity_poly.type
_entity_poly.pdbx_seq_one_letter_code
_entity_poly.pdbx_strand_id
1 'polypeptide(L)'
;MRHLITGGATLALIAVAACSGMDSDTGTSTGGTPMATGAPAELALFGDGYPNPGDRCRRAGESALTNQYLDDAADLVACPPGSDAGLFVIPMGATRVAQVEGWTLYSVPRR
;
A
#
# COMPACT_ATOMS: atom_id res chain seq x y z
N MET A 1 0.43 63.19 11.31
CA MET A 1 -0.34 63.35 10.05
C MET A 1 -1.40 62.26 10.01
N ARG A 2 -2.65 62.67 10.28
CA ARG A 2 -3.87 61.86 10.24
C ARG A 2 -4.29 61.70 8.78
N HIS A 3 -4.55 60.49 8.32
CA HIS A 3 -5.56 60.27 7.28
C HIS A 3 -6.45 59.09 7.69
N LEU A 4 -7.66 59.47 8.11
CA LEU A 4 -8.87 58.68 8.29
C LEU A 4 -9.60 58.61 6.94
N ILE A 5 -10.00 57.42 6.47
CA ILE A 5 -11.11 57.19 5.52
C ILE A 5 -11.55 55.72 5.76
N THR A 6 -12.59 55.40 6.54
CA THR A 6 -14.06 55.56 6.36
C THR A 6 -14.64 54.84 5.14
N GLY A 7 -15.33 53.72 5.40
CA GLY A 7 -16.64 53.44 4.80
C GLY A 7 -16.66 52.50 3.60
N GLY A 8 -17.43 51.42 3.72
CA GLY A 8 -17.83 50.59 2.58
C GLY A 8 -18.30 49.20 2.96
N ALA A 9 -19.29 49.10 3.85
CA ALA A 9 -20.00 47.86 4.09
C ALA A 9 -20.92 47.57 2.89
N THR A 10 -20.52 46.64 2.03
CA THR A 10 -21.42 46.02 1.03
C THR A 10 -21.68 44.58 1.40
N LEU A 11 -22.92 44.35 1.83
CA LEU A 11 -23.62 43.09 1.88
C LEU A 11 -23.40 42.28 0.59
N ALA A 12 -23.00 41.02 0.71
CA ALA A 12 -23.32 39.99 -0.27
C ALA A 12 -23.69 38.72 0.50
N LEU A 13 -25.00 38.52 0.67
CA LEU A 13 -25.62 37.25 1.04
C LEU A 13 -25.40 36.28 -0.12
N ILE A 14 -24.58 35.25 0.10
CA ILE A 14 -24.53 34.09 -0.77
C ILE A 14 -25.01 32.90 0.07
N ALA A 15 -26.30 32.59 -0.07
CA ALA A 15 -26.85 31.31 0.33
C ALA A 15 -26.68 30.35 -0.86
N VAL A 16 -25.80 29.35 -0.73
CA VAL A 16 -25.81 28.18 -1.62
C VAL A 16 -26.10 26.96 -0.75
N ALA A 17 -27.28 26.41 -1.00
CA ALA A 17 -27.67 25.08 -0.60
C ALA A 17 -26.99 24.05 -1.52
N ALA A 18 -26.38 23.02 -0.94
CA ALA A 18 -26.44 21.64 -1.45
C ALA A 18 -25.74 20.71 -0.45
N CYS A 19 -26.54 19.87 0.21
CA CYS A 19 -26.05 18.65 0.82
C CYS A 19 -25.53 17.73 -0.30
N SER A 20 -24.29 17.28 -0.18
CA SER A 20 -23.85 16.02 -0.77
C SER A 20 -22.76 15.50 0.15
N GLY A 21 -23.11 14.54 0.99
CA GLY A 21 -22.12 13.70 1.65
C GLY A 21 -21.26 13.09 0.56
N MET A 22 -19.99 13.45 0.56
CA MET A 22 -18.99 12.79 -0.25
C MET A 22 -18.49 11.59 0.55
N ASP A 23 -19.35 10.57 0.69
CA ASP A 23 -18.88 9.24 0.99
C ASP A 23 -18.06 8.81 -0.23
N SER A 24 -16.74 8.99 -0.13
CA SER A 24 -15.79 8.51 -1.14
C SER A 24 -15.60 7.00 -0.97
N ASP A 25 -16.71 6.26 -0.96
CA ASP A 25 -16.74 4.82 -1.13
C ASP A 25 -16.98 4.52 -2.61
N THR A 26 -15.95 4.78 -3.41
CA THR A 26 -15.77 4.04 -4.66
C THR A 26 -14.31 3.65 -4.79
N GLY A 27 -13.79 3.07 -3.71
CA GLY A 27 -12.93 1.93 -3.87
C GLY A 27 -13.79 0.81 -4.46
N THR A 28 -13.78 0.68 -5.78
CA THR A 28 -13.97 -0.64 -6.39
C THR A 28 -12.85 -1.51 -5.83
N SER A 29 -13.07 -2.05 -4.63
CA SER A 29 -12.55 -3.35 -4.27
C SER A 29 -13.25 -4.32 -5.20
N THR A 30 -12.75 -4.38 -6.43
CA THR A 30 -12.66 -5.67 -7.10
C THR A 30 -12.01 -6.54 -6.05
N GLY A 31 -12.83 -7.33 -5.35
CA GLY A 31 -12.38 -8.48 -4.60
C GLY A 31 -11.63 -9.30 -5.62
N GLY A 32 -10.34 -9.02 -5.74
CA GLY A 32 -9.42 -9.75 -6.56
C GLY A 32 -9.45 -11.12 -5.96
N THR A 33 -10.18 -12.03 -6.61
CA THR A 33 -9.97 -13.46 -6.46
C THR A 33 -8.46 -13.65 -6.40
N PRO A 34 -7.91 -14.21 -5.32
CA PRO A 34 -6.47 -14.27 -5.17
C PRO A 34 -5.95 -15.00 -6.40
N MET A 35 -5.07 -14.36 -7.15
CA MET A 35 -4.35 -15.02 -8.25
C MET A 35 -3.32 -15.95 -7.60
N ALA A 36 -3.83 -16.99 -6.93
CA ALA A 36 -3.10 -18.11 -6.39
C ALA A 36 -2.78 -19.14 -7.49
N THR A 37 -3.16 -18.87 -8.74
CA THR A 37 -2.94 -19.82 -9.85
C THR A 37 -1.50 -19.82 -10.40
N GLY A 38 -0.58 -19.00 -9.87
CA GLY A 38 0.80 -18.94 -10.37
C GLY A 38 1.90 -18.69 -9.33
N ALA A 39 1.58 -18.72 -8.04
CA ALA A 39 2.61 -18.64 -7.00
C ALA A 39 3.07 -20.06 -6.64
N PRO A 40 4.40 -20.32 -6.52
CA PRO A 40 4.88 -21.56 -5.92
C PRO A 40 4.29 -21.75 -4.53
N ALA A 41 3.78 -22.94 -4.23
CA ALA A 41 3.14 -23.25 -2.95
C ALA A 41 4.13 -23.09 -1.78
N GLU A 42 5.40 -23.34 -2.05
CA GLU A 42 6.53 -23.21 -1.13
C GLU A 42 6.77 -21.77 -0.69
N LEU A 43 6.24 -20.76 -1.38
CA LEU A 43 6.29 -19.38 -0.88
C LEU A 43 5.35 -19.14 0.30
N ALA A 44 4.41 -20.06 0.58
CA ALA A 44 3.48 -19.99 1.71
C ALA A 44 2.81 -18.61 1.85
N LEU A 45 2.32 -18.05 0.74
CA LEU A 45 1.82 -16.68 0.70
C LEU A 45 0.55 -16.51 1.53
N PHE A 46 0.48 -15.42 2.30
CA PHE A 46 -0.70 -15.07 3.11
C PHE A 46 -0.97 -13.55 3.09
N GLY A 47 -2.18 -13.19 3.51
CA GLY A 47 -2.70 -11.82 3.40
C GLY A 47 -3.25 -11.50 2.01
N ASP A 48 -3.74 -10.27 1.88
CA ASP A 48 -4.43 -9.73 0.71
C ASP A 48 -3.65 -8.64 -0.02
N GLY A 49 -2.45 -8.31 0.44
CA GLY A 49 -1.52 -7.39 -0.22
C GLY A 49 -0.35 -6.98 0.70
N TYR A 50 0.61 -6.25 0.14
CA TYR A 50 1.74 -5.64 0.84
C TYR A 50 2.35 -4.47 0.05
N PRO A 51 2.62 -3.30 0.67
CA PRO A 51 2.39 -3.02 2.09
C PRO A 51 0.91 -2.78 2.42
N ASN A 52 0.07 -2.43 1.44
CA ASN A 52 -1.35 -2.20 1.64
C ASN A 52 -2.18 -3.40 1.15
N PRO A 53 -3.37 -3.61 1.73
CA PRO A 53 -4.36 -4.54 1.16
C PRO A 53 -4.61 -4.26 -0.32
N GLY A 54 -4.65 -5.32 -1.14
CA GLY A 54 -4.84 -5.22 -2.59
C GLY A 54 -3.57 -4.98 -3.41
N ASP A 55 -2.45 -4.64 -2.78
CA ASP A 55 -1.16 -4.55 -3.47
C ASP A 55 -0.71 -5.94 -3.98
N ARG A 56 0.04 -5.96 -5.09
CA ARG A 56 0.41 -7.22 -5.77
C ARG A 56 1.35 -8.12 -4.96
N CYS A 57 2.20 -7.54 -4.12
CA CYS A 57 3.10 -8.31 -3.28
C CYS A 57 2.33 -8.85 -2.06
N ARG A 58 2.80 -9.96 -1.47
CA ARG A 58 2.19 -10.54 -0.26
C ARG A 58 3.26 -11.04 0.69
N ARG A 59 2.92 -11.19 1.97
CA ARG A 59 3.82 -11.80 2.94
C ARG A 59 3.96 -13.31 2.67
N ALA A 60 5.16 -13.82 2.84
CA ALA A 60 5.52 -15.23 2.73
C ALA A 60 5.68 -15.81 4.14
N GLY A 61 4.98 -16.92 4.40
CA GLY A 61 5.05 -17.65 5.67
C GLY A 61 6.21 -18.63 5.72
N GLU A 62 6.27 -19.43 6.79
CA GLU A 62 7.27 -20.48 6.94
C GLU A 62 6.98 -21.68 6.04
N SER A 63 8.03 -22.16 5.37
CA SER A 63 8.06 -23.37 4.56
C SER A 63 9.49 -23.91 4.51
N ALA A 64 9.68 -25.07 3.87
CA ALA A 64 11.02 -25.61 3.59
C ALA A 64 11.89 -24.68 2.71
N LEU A 65 11.29 -23.75 1.97
CA LEU A 65 11.97 -22.82 1.07
C LEU A 65 12.13 -21.42 1.66
N THR A 66 11.24 -20.98 2.56
CA THR A 66 11.26 -19.60 3.09
C THR A 66 11.90 -19.50 4.46
N ASN A 67 12.03 -20.61 5.20
CA ASN A 67 12.53 -20.59 6.57
C ASN A 67 13.92 -19.96 6.72
N GLN A 68 14.82 -20.10 5.73
CA GLN A 68 16.15 -19.49 5.78
C GLN A 68 16.16 -17.95 5.58
N TYR A 69 15.02 -17.35 5.25
CA TYR A 69 14.87 -15.90 5.02
C TYR A 69 13.96 -15.22 6.05
N LEU A 70 13.32 -15.98 6.94
CA LEU A 70 12.47 -15.44 7.99
C LEU A 70 13.31 -14.85 9.12
N ASP A 71 12.85 -13.71 9.63
CA ASP A 71 13.52 -12.92 10.67
C ASP A 71 12.46 -12.38 11.64
N ASP A 72 12.73 -12.47 12.94
CA ASP A 72 11.83 -12.02 14.00
C ASP A 72 11.71 -10.49 14.10
N ALA A 73 12.55 -9.75 13.38
CA ALA A 73 12.50 -8.31 13.21
C ALA A 73 12.08 -7.86 11.79
N ALA A 74 11.76 -8.76 10.86
CA ALA A 74 11.37 -8.38 9.49
C ALA A 74 10.21 -9.20 8.90
N ASP A 75 9.42 -8.57 8.03
CA ASP A 75 8.45 -9.26 7.19
C ASP A 75 9.16 -9.83 5.96
N LEU A 76 8.93 -11.11 5.66
CA LEU A 76 9.34 -11.69 4.38
C LEU A 76 8.21 -11.46 3.37
N VAL A 77 8.50 -10.74 2.29
CA VAL A 77 7.54 -10.31 1.28
C VAL A 77 7.91 -10.91 -0.06
N ALA A 78 6.98 -11.58 -0.72
CA ALA A 78 7.14 -12.10 -2.06
C ALA A 78 6.33 -11.26 -3.07
N CYS A 79 7.01 -10.80 -4.10
CA CYS A 79 6.44 -10.04 -5.19
C CYS A 79 6.40 -10.89 -6.47
N PRO A 80 5.25 -10.95 -7.16
CA PRO A 80 5.15 -11.66 -8.44
C PRO A 80 6.02 -10.99 -9.53
N PRO A 81 6.31 -11.71 -10.63
CA PRO A 81 6.98 -11.14 -11.78
C PRO A 81 6.34 -9.84 -12.27
N GLY A 82 7.19 -8.85 -12.59
CA GLY A 82 6.75 -7.54 -13.09
C GLY A 82 6.05 -6.67 -12.04
N SER A 83 6.14 -6.99 -10.75
CA SER A 83 5.74 -6.07 -9.68
C SER A 83 6.80 -4.98 -9.46
N ASP A 84 6.34 -3.77 -9.13
CA ASP A 84 7.20 -2.69 -8.65
C ASP A 84 7.30 -2.74 -7.12
N ALA A 85 8.47 -3.10 -6.61
CA ALA A 85 8.76 -3.12 -5.17
C ALA A 85 9.25 -1.76 -4.64
N GLY A 86 9.41 -0.75 -5.49
CA GLY A 86 9.89 0.58 -5.11
C GLY A 86 9.09 1.24 -3.99
N LEU A 87 7.80 0.85 -3.86
CA LEU A 87 6.89 1.32 -2.81
C LEU A 87 7.37 1.03 -1.39
N PHE A 88 8.23 0.04 -1.18
CA PHE A 88 8.74 -0.31 0.15
C PHE A 88 10.26 -0.55 0.18
N VAL A 89 10.92 -0.76 -0.96
CA VAL A 89 12.39 -0.93 -0.99
C VAL A 89 13.13 0.29 -0.45
N ILE A 90 12.83 1.48 -0.97
CA ILE A 90 13.49 2.71 -0.50
C ILE A 90 12.90 3.21 0.82
N PRO A 91 11.58 3.40 0.97
CA PRO A 91 11.04 4.04 2.17
C PRO A 91 11.08 3.15 3.41
N MET A 92 11.04 1.82 3.26
CA MET A 92 11.04 0.87 4.38
C MET A 92 12.38 0.12 4.52
N GLY A 93 13.35 0.43 3.66
CA GLY A 93 14.67 -0.18 3.69
C GLY A 93 14.63 -1.68 3.41
N ALA A 94 13.71 -2.13 2.55
CA ALA A 94 13.62 -3.54 2.22
C ALA A 94 14.81 -4.01 1.38
N THR A 95 15.26 -5.23 1.68
CA THR A 95 16.40 -5.86 1.01
C THR A 95 15.95 -7.10 0.27
N ARG A 96 16.30 -7.23 -1.01
CA ARG A 96 16.05 -8.45 -1.78
C ARG A 96 16.92 -9.59 -1.25
N VAL A 97 16.29 -10.71 -0.89
CA VAL A 97 16.96 -11.88 -0.29
C VAL A 97 16.98 -13.11 -1.19
N ALA A 98 16.01 -13.25 -2.10
CA ALA A 98 15.95 -14.39 -3.02
C ALA A 98 15.15 -14.10 -4.29
N GLN A 99 15.24 -15.01 -5.26
CA GLN A 99 14.31 -15.15 -6.37
C GLN A 99 13.92 -16.62 -6.53
N VAL A 100 12.64 -16.89 -6.70
CA VAL A 100 12.07 -18.24 -6.82
C VAL A 100 11.03 -18.23 -7.92
N GLU A 101 11.28 -18.96 -9.01
CA GLU A 101 10.32 -19.07 -10.13
C GLU A 101 9.79 -17.72 -10.65
N GLY A 102 10.69 -16.72 -10.71
CA GLY A 102 10.38 -15.36 -11.15
C GLY A 102 9.73 -14.46 -10.09
N TRP A 103 9.41 -14.99 -8.92
CA TRP A 103 9.03 -14.20 -7.76
C TRP A 103 10.27 -13.66 -7.06
N THR A 104 10.21 -12.41 -6.61
CA THR A 104 11.28 -11.80 -5.83
C THR A 104 10.90 -11.72 -4.37
N LEU A 105 11.79 -12.17 -3.48
CA LEU A 105 11.60 -12.10 -2.04
C LEU A 105 12.40 -10.93 -1.47
N TYR A 106 11.77 -10.19 -0.57
CA TYR A 106 12.34 -9.06 0.17
C TYR A 106 12.18 -9.29 1.66
N SER A 107 13.23 -9.02 2.43
CA SER A 107 13.15 -8.82 3.88
C SER A 107 12.88 -7.35 4.14
N VAL A 108 11.80 -7.05 4.86
CA VAL A 108 11.38 -5.68 5.19
C VAL A 108 11.41 -5.49 6.71
N PRO A 109 12.33 -4.68 7.26
CA PRO A 109 12.40 -4.46 8.71
C PRO A 109 11.10 -3.90 9.29
N ARG A 110 10.60 -4.50 10.36
CA ARG A 110 9.54 -3.93 11.21
C ARG A 110 10.20 -2.91 12.14
N ARG A 111 9.95 -1.63 11.93
CA ARG A 111 10.50 -0.55 12.77
C ARG A 111 9.36 0.27 13.37
#